data_AF-A0A351SPP7-F1
#
_entry.id   AF-A0A351SPP7-F1
#
_cell.length_a   1.000
_cell.length_b   1.000
_cell.length_c   1.000
_cell.angle_alpha   90.00
_cell.angle_beta   90.00
_cell.angle_gamma   90.00
#
_symmetry.space_group_name_H-M   'P 1'
#
loop_
_entity.id
_entity.type
_entity.pdbx_description
1 polymer ?
#
loop_
_entity_poly.entity_id
_entity_poly.type
_entity_poly.pdbx_seq_one_letter_code
_entity_poly.pdbx_strand_id
1 'polypeptide(L)'
;MKKETYIRITSGTLAILMFIGGYVLKKTPEPNENFVAYENQTTTLPKDKDIKIDDTKELDEYLGYSHVTLEDVYEAIDANDNLSIEESNLTKHLAHGILEKYPNYDLRVYYENIKRGLFFEVLTKEEYDEKYPNCGIAHFNAKDRRISIIEGADDKTKYHELGHATWSFDWDIDGVRLRREENIDSFIEAMNNRLIEAVTDDKSYSAESASLDILSAFVPSFTIQEYSKTGLTNLIDNLIVEFGGKANIVLSHIQEITYKNRYGNSNISLKDHPVLIDELF
;
A
#
# COMPACT_ATOMS: atom_id res chain seq x y z
N MET A 1 -6.73 -19.98 32.24
CA MET A 1 -7.38 -18.65 32.15
C MET A 1 -7.32 -18.20 30.70
N LYS A 2 -8.45 -18.19 29.98
CA LYS A 2 -8.50 -17.62 28.63
C LYS A 2 -8.56 -16.09 28.78
N LYS A 3 -7.59 -15.37 28.22
CA LYS A 3 -7.68 -13.91 28.07
C LYS A 3 -8.71 -13.66 26.96
N GLU A 4 -9.84 -13.09 27.33
CA GLU A 4 -10.81 -12.56 26.38
C GLU A 4 -10.25 -11.24 25.84
N THR A 5 -9.98 -11.21 24.53
CA THR A 5 -9.59 -9.98 23.81
C THR A 5 -10.85 -9.24 23.44
N TYR A 6 -11.05 -8.05 24.02
CA TYR A 6 -12.18 -7.18 23.69
C TYR A 6 -11.79 -6.27 22.53
N ILE A 7 -12.40 -6.47 21.37
CA ILE A 7 -12.30 -5.55 20.23
C ILE A 7 -13.31 -4.42 20.47
N ARG A 8 -12.83 -3.18 20.55
CA ARG A 8 -13.70 -2.00 20.65
C ARG A 8 -14.26 -1.68 19.28
N ILE A 9 -15.35 -2.36 18.91
CA ILE A 9 -16.08 -2.14 17.66
C ILE A 9 -16.77 -0.78 17.78
N THR A 10 -16.38 0.20 16.96
CA THR A 10 -17.14 1.44 16.83
C THR A 10 -18.43 1.16 16.06
N SER A 11 -19.47 1.96 16.26
CA SER A 11 -20.77 1.76 15.60
C SER A 11 -20.68 1.67 14.07
N GLY A 12 -19.67 2.29 13.44
CA GLY A 12 -19.38 2.16 12.01
C GLY A 12 -18.86 0.78 11.60
N THR A 13 -17.93 0.20 12.37
CA THR A 13 -17.42 -1.15 12.16
C THR A 13 -18.51 -2.21 12.28
N LEU A 14 -19.45 -2.04 13.23
CA LEU A 14 -20.60 -2.94 13.41
C LEU A 14 -21.61 -2.82 12.25
N ALA A 15 -21.85 -1.62 11.74
CA ALA A 15 -22.74 -1.39 10.60
C ALA A 15 -22.20 -2.06 9.31
N ILE A 16 -20.89 -1.98 9.08
CA ILE A 16 -20.25 -2.65 7.93
C ILE A 16 -20.33 -4.19 8.08
N LEU A 17 -20.08 -4.73 9.28
CA LEU A 17 -20.20 -6.17 9.57
C LEU A 17 -21.64 -6.68 9.39
N MET A 18 -22.66 -5.91 9.78
CA MET A 18 -24.07 -6.27 9.60
C MET A 18 -24.51 -6.18 8.14
N PHE A 19 -24.05 -5.15 7.41
CA PHE A 19 -24.40 -4.97 6.00
C PHE A 19 -23.78 -6.07 5.12
N ILE A 20 -22.50 -6.38 5.31
CA ILE A 20 -21.84 -7.39 4.49
C ILE A 20 -22.20 -8.82 4.94
N GLY A 21 -22.31 -9.07 6.25
CA GLY A 21 -22.79 -10.35 6.80
C GLY A 21 -24.21 -10.72 6.35
N GLY A 22 -25.09 -9.72 6.15
CA GLY A 22 -26.43 -9.93 5.61
C GLY A 22 -26.45 -10.27 4.10
N TYR A 23 -25.42 -9.89 3.35
CA TYR A 23 -25.37 -10.06 1.89
C TYR A 23 -24.61 -11.33 1.45
N VAL A 24 -23.58 -11.76 2.19
CA VAL A 24 -22.88 -13.04 1.96
C VAL A 24 -23.84 -14.24 2.10
N LEU A 25 -24.91 -14.10 2.89
CA LEU A 25 -25.98 -15.09 2.99
C LEU A 25 -26.95 -15.11 1.78
N LYS A 26 -26.77 -14.22 0.79
CA LYS A 26 -27.58 -14.14 -0.43
C LYS A 26 -26.72 -13.83 -1.66
N LYS A 27 -26.00 -14.81 -2.19
CA LYS A 27 -25.57 -14.77 -3.62
C LYS A 27 -25.80 -16.10 -4.33
N THR A 28 -26.62 -16.04 -5.37
CA THR A 28 -26.30 -16.36 -6.78
C THR A 28 -27.25 -15.51 -7.65
N PRO A 29 -26.86 -14.96 -8.82
CA PRO A 29 -26.33 -15.73 -9.95
C PRO A 29 -25.14 -15.12 -10.74
N GLU A 30 -24.78 -15.87 -11.79
CA GLU A 30 -23.58 -16.02 -12.62
C GLU A 30 -23.05 -14.82 -13.44
N PRO A 31 -21.76 -14.87 -13.88
CA PRO A 31 -21.13 -13.83 -14.68
C PRO A 31 -21.49 -13.95 -16.17
N ASN A 32 -21.76 -12.83 -16.83
CA ASN A 32 -21.79 -12.75 -18.29
C ASN A 32 -20.40 -12.38 -18.81
N GLU A 33 -19.83 -13.26 -19.63
CA GLU A 33 -18.58 -13.08 -20.37
C GLU A 33 -18.71 -12.01 -21.45
N ASN A 34 -17.66 -11.19 -21.60
CA ASN A 34 -17.01 -10.88 -22.88
C ASN A 34 -15.85 -9.88 -22.65
N PHE A 35 -14.61 -10.35 -22.67
CA PHE A 35 -13.44 -9.48 -22.85
C PHE A 35 -12.61 -9.99 -24.03
N VAL A 36 -12.40 -9.11 -24.99
CA VAL A 36 -11.60 -9.32 -26.19
C VAL A 36 -10.15 -8.93 -25.88
N ALA A 37 -9.23 -9.86 -26.07
CA ALA A 37 -7.79 -9.61 -25.98
C ALA A 37 -7.29 -8.80 -27.19
N TYR A 38 -6.38 -7.87 -26.97
CA TYR A 38 -5.64 -7.19 -28.04
C TYR A 38 -4.16 -7.55 -28.01
N GLU A 39 -3.65 -7.85 -29.20
CA GLU A 39 -2.29 -8.31 -29.49
C GLU A 39 -1.22 -7.23 -29.34
N ASN A 40 -0.03 -7.70 -28.96
CA ASN A 40 1.23 -6.97 -28.84
C ASN A 40 1.62 -6.21 -30.12
N GLN A 41 2.01 -4.95 -29.97
CA GLN A 41 2.88 -4.26 -30.92
C GLN A 41 4.13 -3.75 -30.21
N THR A 42 5.26 -4.35 -30.55
CA THR A 42 6.59 -3.83 -30.24
C THR A 42 6.77 -2.50 -30.99
N THR A 43 6.83 -1.41 -30.23
CA THR A 43 7.20 -0.09 -30.76
C THR A 43 8.39 0.45 -29.99
N THR A 44 9.45 0.75 -30.73
CA THR A 44 10.58 1.55 -30.25
C THR A 44 10.07 2.88 -29.69
N LEU A 45 10.33 3.12 -28.40
CA LEU A 45 9.79 4.25 -27.66
C LEU A 45 10.41 5.59 -28.11
N PRO A 46 9.61 6.66 -28.26
CA PRO A 46 10.12 8.02 -28.45
C PRO A 46 10.77 8.52 -27.14
N LYS A 47 11.88 9.26 -27.27
CA LYS A 47 12.49 10.01 -26.16
C LYS A 47 11.54 11.13 -25.71
N ASP A 48 11.48 11.35 -24.39
CA ASP A 48 10.63 12.33 -23.66
C ASP A 48 9.18 11.89 -23.39
N LYS A 49 8.98 10.75 -22.69
CA LYS A 49 7.67 10.33 -22.15
C LYS A 49 7.69 10.23 -20.62
N ASP A 50 6.66 10.75 -19.97
CA ASP A 50 6.31 10.52 -18.56
C ASP A 50 5.19 9.47 -18.54
N ILE A 51 5.49 8.30 -17.97
CA ILE A 51 4.61 7.12 -17.97
C ILE A 51 4.33 6.74 -16.53
N LYS A 52 3.04 6.80 -16.16
CA LYS A 52 2.55 6.26 -14.90
C LYS A 52 2.27 4.77 -15.09
N ILE A 53 2.81 3.94 -14.20
CA ILE A 53 2.63 2.49 -14.23
C ILE A 53 1.65 2.06 -13.15
N ASP A 54 0.46 1.63 -13.57
CA ASP A 54 -0.62 1.22 -12.66
C ASP A 54 -0.63 -0.30 -12.43
N ASP A 55 -0.20 -1.12 -13.41
CA ASP A 55 -0.06 -2.59 -13.29
C ASP A 55 1.38 -3.05 -13.51
N THR A 56 1.84 -4.00 -12.69
CA THR A 56 3.12 -4.69 -12.84
C THR A 56 3.33 -5.41 -14.18
N LYS A 57 2.27 -5.73 -14.92
CA LYS A 57 2.41 -6.22 -16.30
C LYS A 57 2.98 -5.16 -17.25
N GLU A 58 2.66 -3.90 -17.03
CA GLU A 58 3.25 -2.80 -17.80
C GLU A 58 4.74 -2.65 -17.45
N LEU A 59 5.17 -2.99 -16.22
CA LEU A 59 6.59 -3.03 -15.87
C LEU A 59 7.39 -4.05 -16.70
N ASP A 60 6.79 -5.15 -17.14
CA ASP A 60 7.48 -6.19 -17.93
C ASP A 60 8.13 -5.59 -19.18
N GLU A 61 7.43 -4.66 -19.84
CA GLU A 61 7.88 -4.02 -21.07
C GLU A 61 9.14 -3.16 -20.87
N TYR A 62 9.30 -2.56 -19.70
CA TYR A 62 10.40 -1.66 -19.38
C TYR A 62 11.57 -2.34 -18.67
N LEU A 63 11.27 -3.33 -17.84
CA LEU A 63 12.29 -4.07 -17.09
C LEU A 63 12.89 -5.23 -17.89
N GLY A 64 12.13 -5.80 -18.83
CA GLY A 64 12.55 -6.95 -19.63
C GLY A 64 12.51 -8.28 -18.86
N TYR A 65 11.93 -8.30 -17.66
CA TYR A 65 11.71 -9.50 -16.84
C TYR A 65 10.43 -9.36 -16.01
N SER A 66 9.80 -10.50 -15.72
CA SER A 66 8.53 -10.57 -15.01
C SER A 66 8.63 -11.12 -13.58
N HIS A 67 9.83 -11.50 -13.14
CA HIS A 67 10.04 -12.09 -11.82
C HIS A 67 11.41 -11.72 -11.23
N VAL A 68 11.46 -11.62 -9.90
CA VAL A 68 12.65 -11.40 -9.08
C VAL A 68 12.54 -12.34 -7.88
N THR A 69 13.61 -13.06 -7.58
CA THR A 69 13.71 -13.96 -6.43
C THR A 69 14.20 -13.22 -5.18
N LEU A 70 14.09 -13.86 -4.02
CA LEU A 70 14.67 -13.30 -2.78
C LEU A 70 16.20 -13.20 -2.88
N GLU A 71 16.82 -14.18 -3.54
CA GLU A 71 18.25 -14.22 -3.79
C GLU A 71 18.70 -13.02 -4.64
N ASP A 72 17.97 -12.71 -5.73
CA ASP A 72 18.25 -11.53 -6.56
C ASP A 72 18.20 -10.23 -5.73
N VAL A 73 17.23 -10.13 -4.82
CA VAL A 73 17.11 -8.99 -3.90
C VAL A 73 18.31 -8.94 -2.95
N TYR A 74 18.72 -10.06 -2.38
CA TYR A 74 19.88 -10.10 -1.47
C TYR A 74 21.18 -9.72 -2.18
N GLU A 75 21.39 -10.21 -3.40
CA GLU A 75 22.54 -9.84 -4.21
C GLU A 75 22.54 -8.34 -4.54
N ALA A 76 21.39 -7.76 -4.88
CA ALA A 76 21.27 -6.32 -5.10
C ALA A 76 21.57 -5.50 -3.83
N ILE A 77 21.15 -5.99 -2.66
CA ILE A 77 21.46 -5.34 -1.37
C ILE A 77 22.96 -5.41 -1.06
N ASP A 78 23.59 -6.56 -1.28
CA ASP A 78 25.02 -6.75 -1.03
C ASP A 78 25.90 -5.95 -2.01
N ALA A 79 25.39 -5.67 -3.20
CA ALA A 79 26.07 -4.84 -4.20
C ALA A 79 25.80 -3.33 -4.04
N ASN A 80 24.90 -2.91 -3.15
CA ASN A 80 24.57 -1.51 -2.96
C ASN A 80 25.47 -0.86 -1.90
N ASP A 81 26.55 -0.22 -2.37
CA ASP A 81 27.53 0.48 -1.54
C ASP A 81 26.97 1.71 -0.76
N ASN A 82 25.74 2.14 -1.05
CA ASN A 82 25.09 3.25 -0.33
C ASN A 82 24.42 2.81 0.98
N LEU A 83 24.33 1.49 1.25
CA LEU A 83 23.76 0.97 2.48
C LEU A 83 24.88 0.58 3.44
N SER A 84 24.75 1.01 4.69
CA SER A 84 25.56 0.49 5.78
C SER A 84 25.19 -0.96 6.09
N ILE A 85 26.05 -1.68 6.84
CA ILE A 85 25.78 -3.06 7.27
C ILE A 85 24.44 -3.18 8.02
N GLU A 86 24.11 -2.20 8.86
CA GLU A 86 22.84 -2.17 9.59
C GLU A 86 21.65 -2.06 8.64
N GLU A 87 21.71 -1.11 7.71
CA GLU A 87 20.65 -0.87 6.73
C GLU A 87 20.49 -2.05 5.76
N SER A 88 21.59 -2.67 5.32
CA SER A 88 21.55 -3.90 4.53
C SER A 88 20.83 -5.03 5.27
N ASN A 89 21.11 -5.20 6.57
CA ASN A 89 20.43 -6.21 7.40
C ASN A 89 18.94 -5.94 7.55
N LEU A 90 18.53 -4.69 7.79
CA LEU A 90 17.11 -4.29 7.84
C LEU A 90 16.43 -4.55 6.49
N THR A 91 17.06 -4.12 5.40
CA THR A 91 16.55 -4.27 4.03
C THR A 91 16.31 -5.74 3.67
N LYS A 92 17.25 -6.63 4.04
CA LYS A 92 17.14 -8.09 3.87
C LYS A 92 16.07 -8.72 4.75
N HIS A 93 15.99 -8.29 6.01
CA HIS A 93 14.99 -8.80 6.94
C HIS A 93 13.57 -8.48 6.47
N LEU A 94 13.33 -7.26 5.98
CA LEU A 94 12.04 -6.88 5.41
C LEU A 94 11.68 -7.76 4.20
N ALA A 95 12.59 -7.92 3.22
CA ALA A 95 12.33 -8.75 2.04
C ALA A 95 11.96 -10.20 2.43
N HIS A 96 12.70 -10.77 3.39
CA HIS A 96 12.44 -12.11 3.89
C HIS A 96 11.06 -12.23 4.51
N GLY A 97 10.74 -11.36 5.48
CA GLY A 97 9.48 -11.41 6.19
C GLY A 97 8.28 -11.20 5.26
N ILE A 98 8.41 -10.29 4.28
CA ILE A 98 7.37 -10.07 3.26
C ILE A 98 7.09 -11.37 2.51
N LEU A 99 8.10 -12.10 2.02
CA LEU A 99 7.86 -13.35 1.30
C LEU A 99 7.45 -14.52 2.19
N GLU A 100 7.86 -14.54 3.46
CA GLU A 100 7.39 -15.53 4.43
C GLU A 100 5.88 -15.37 4.69
N LYS A 101 5.41 -14.13 4.89
CA LYS A 101 3.99 -13.84 5.16
C LYS A 101 3.15 -13.74 3.89
N TYR A 102 3.74 -13.27 2.80
CA TYR A 102 3.10 -13.01 1.51
C TYR A 102 3.91 -13.61 0.34
N PRO A 103 3.90 -14.94 0.14
CA PRO A 103 4.82 -15.63 -0.80
C PRO A 103 4.73 -15.22 -2.27
N ASN A 104 3.65 -14.58 -2.69
CA ASN A 104 3.41 -14.13 -4.07
C ASN A 104 3.49 -12.60 -4.21
N TYR A 105 4.12 -11.91 -3.26
CA TYR A 105 4.36 -10.47 -3.33
C TYR A 105 5.37 -10.14 -4.44
N ASP A 106 5.11 -9.11 -5.23
CA ASP A 106 6.00 -8.67 -6.30
C ASP A 106 7.11 -7.77 -5.76
N LEU A 107 8.33 -8.30 -5.66
CA LEU A 107 9.50 -7.55 -5.16
C LEU A 107 10.25 -6.76 -6.24
N ARG A 108 9.78 -6.72 -7.49
CA ARG A 108 10.55 -6.11 -8.60
C ARG A 108 10.81 -4.62 -8.39
N VAL A 109 9.84 -3.89 -7.86
CA VAL A 109 10.02 -2.47 -7.53
C VAL A 109 11.05 -2.30 -6.42
N TYR A 110 11.00 -3.12 -5.38
CA TYR A 110 11.99 -3.08 -4.29
C TYR A 110 13.40 -3.37 -4.81
N TYR A 111 13.55 -4.43 -5.59
CA TYR A 111 14.81 -4.81 -6.24
C TYR A 111 15.37 -3.67 -7.10
N GLU A 112 14.56 -3.06 -7.97
CA GLU A 112 15.03 -1.96 -8.82
C GLU A 112 15.38 -0.70 -8.01
N ASN A 113 14.64 -0.38 -6.96
CA ASN A 113 14.99 0.71 -6.06
C ASN A 113 16.35 0.47 -5.38
N ILE A 114 16.60 -0.75 -4.88
CA ILE A 114 17.88 -1.13 -4.26
C ILE A 114 19.02 -1.07 -5.29
N LYS A 115 18.86 -1.75 -6.42
CA LYS A 115 19.85 -1.81 -7.51
C LYS A 115 20.22 -0.43 -8.06
N ARG A 116 19.29 0.51 -8.05
CA ARG A 116 19.49 1.91 -8.47
C ARG A 116 20.02 2.81 -7.35
N GLY A 117 20.47 2.24 -6.25
CA GLY A 117 21.19 2.94 -5.19
C GLY A 117 20.29 3.56 -4.13
N LEU A 118 19.26 2.84 -3.67
CA LEU A 118 18.51 3.18 -2.44
C LEU A 118 19.49 3.51 -1.31
N PHE A 119 19.23 4.57 -0.55
CA PHE A 119 20.08 4.98 0.57
C PHE A 119 19.30 5.66 1.68
N PHE A 120 19.91 5.71 2.85
CA PHE A 120 19.39 6.43 4.02
C PHE A 120 20.13 7.75 4.21
N GLU A 121 19.37 8.81 4.49
CA GLU A 121 19.88 10.11 4.88
C GLU A 121 19.47 10.36 6.32
N VAL A 122 20.45 10.36 7.22
CA VAL A 122 20.24 10.67 8.65
C VAL A 122 20.39 12.17 8.85
N LEU A 123 19.36 12.80 9.39
CA LEU A 123 19.27 14.24 9.59
C LEU A 123 19.07 14.56 11.08
N THR A 124 19.57 15.71 11.52
CA THR A 124 19.15 16.29 12.80
C THR A 124 17.65 16.66 12.74
N LYS A 125 17.02 16.86 13.91
CA LYS A 125 15.61 17.25 13.96
C LYS A 125 15.37 18.58 13.23
N GLU A 126 16.26 19.53 13.40
CA GLU A 126 16.19 20.85 12.75
C GLU A 126 16.30 20.74 11.23
N GLU A 127 17.30 20.00 10.72
CA GLU A 127 17.47 19.80 9.27
C GLU A 127 16.27 19.07 8.66
N TYR A 128 15.74 18.07 9.38
CA TYR A 128 14.57 17.34 8.95
C TYR A 128 13.33 18.24 8.85
N ASP A 129 13.06 19.05 9.88
CA ASP A 129 11.89 19.95 9.90
C ASP A 129 12.00 21.06 8.85
N GLU A 130 13.20 21.52 8.52
CA GLU A 130 13.42 22.45 7.41
C GLU A 130 13.09 21.81 6.05
N LYS A 131 13.53 20.58 5.84
CA LYS A 131 13.34 19.84 4.59
C LYS A 131 11.92 19.31 4.42
N TYR A 132 11.27 18.93 5.53
CA TYR A 132 9.98 18.24 5.58
C TYR A 132 9.03 18.83 6.64
N PRO A 133 8.64 20.11 6.54
CA PRO A 133 7.98 20.87 7.62
C PRO A 133 6.59 20.37 8.06
N ASN A 134 6.01 19.39 7.36
CA ASN A 134 4.70 18.80 7.69
C ASN A 134 4.69 17.26 7.58
N CYS A 135 5.86 16.62 7.54
CA CYS A 135 5.95 15.16 7.49
C CYS A 135 6.13 14.56 8.89
N GLY A 136 5.97 13.24 8.99
CA GLY A 136 6.32 12.49 10.20
C GLY A 136 7.83 12.51 10.46
N ILE A 137 8.31 11.61 11.31
CA ILE A 137 9.73 11.54 11.70
C ILE A 137 10.65 10.89 10.64
N ALA A 138 10.07 10.46 9.52
CA ALA A 138 10.77 9.88 8.38
C ALA A 138 9.96 10.08 7.09
N HIS A 139 10.64 9.94 5.95
CA HIS A 139 10.05 10.05 4.63
C HIS A 139 10.86 9.33 3.54
N PHE A 140 10.19 8.46 2.78
CA PHE A 140 10.71 7.90 1.53
C PHE A 140 10.42 8.82 0.33
N ASN A 141 11.47 9.15 -0.41
CA ASN A 141 11.39 9.86 -1.68
C ASN A 141 11.72 8.92 -2.84
N ALA A 142 10.70 8.58 -3.64
CA ALA A 142 10.82 7.65 -4.76
C ALA A 142 11.76 8.12 -5.89
N LYS A 143 11.82 9.44 -6.15
CA LYS A 143 12.65 10.03 -7.21
C LYS A 143 14.13 9.91 -6.93
N ASP A 144 14.51 10.08 -5.67
CA ASP A 144 15.90 10.00 -5.24
C ASP A 144 16.27 8.62 -4.69
N ARG A 145 15.28 7.74 -4.47
CA ARG A 145 15.42 6.47 -3.70
C ARG A 145 16.07 6.76 -2.35
N ARG A 146 15.57 7.79 -1.67
CA ARG A 146 16.14 8.28 -0.41
C ARG A 146 15.14 8.06 0.71
N ILE A 147 15.58 7.39 1.76
CA ILE A 147 14.87 7.32 3.04
C ILE A 147 15.48 8.35 3.97
N SER A 148 14.77 9.45 4.22
CA SER A 148 15.24 10.50 5.12
C SER A 148 14.70 10.23 6.52
N ILE A 149 15.57 10.15 7.53
CA ILE A 149 15.19 9.84 8.92
C ILE A 149 15.83 10.82 9.89
N ILE A 150 15.14 11.09 11.00
CA ILE A 150 15.73 11.83 12.13
C ILE A 150 16.73 10.92 12.87
N GLU A 151 17.85 11.49 13.33
CA GLU A 151 18.82 10.81 14.20
C GLU A 151 18.13 10.06 15.36
N GLY A 152 18.48 8.78 15.50
CA GLY A 152 17.90 7.90 16.53
C GLY A 152 16.53 7.32 16.18
N ALA A 153 16.04 7.47 14.94
CA ALA A 153 14.84 6.77 14.48
C ALA A 153 14.95 5.25 14.70
N ASP A 154 13.87 4.67 15.22
CA ASP A 154 13.80 3.23 15.50
C ASP A 154 13.66 2.40 14.21
N ASP A 155 13.97 1.11 14.32
CA ASP A 155 13.89 0.19 13.17
C ASP A 155 12.50 0.10 12.60
N LYS A 156 11.48 0.25 13.45
CA LYS A 156 10.07 0.29 13.03
C LYS A 156 9.83 1.43 12.03
N THR A 157 10.32 2.62 12.33
CA THR A 157 10.22 3.78 11.43
C THR A 157 10.98 3.52 10.13
N LYS A 158 12.18 2.93 10.21
CA LYS A 158 12.97 2.56 9.02
C LYS A 158 12.24 1.52 8.15
N TYR A 159 11.63 0.50 8.75
CA TYR A 159 10.84 -0.51 8.05
C TYR A 159 9.63 0.11 7.35
N HIS A 160 8.95 1.06 7.99
CA HIS A 160 7.83 1.77 7.39
C HIS A 160 8.24 2.46 6.08
N GLU A 161 9.34 3.21 6.07
CA GLU A 161 9.82 3.86 4.84
C GLU A 161 10.36 2.87 3.81
N LEU A 162 11.03 1.79 4.24
CA LEU A 162 11.42 0.70 3.35
C LEU A 162 10.21 0.01 2.71
N GLY A 163 9.10 -0.10 3.44
CA GLY A 163 7.84 -0.61 2.92
C GLY A 163 7.31 0.23 1.75
N HIS A 164 7.39 1.56 1.84
CA HIS A 164 7.06 2.43 0.70
C HIS A 164 7.97 2.17 -0.51
N ALA A 165 9.26 1.91 -0.28
CA ALA A 165 10.21 1.55 -1.33
C ALA A 165 9.92 0.21 -2.02
N THR A 166 9.04 -0.64 -1.46
CA THR A 166 8.63 -1.89 -2.11
C THR A 166 7.62 -1.72 -3.23
N TRP A 167 6.92 -0.58 -3.28
CA TRP A 167 5.81 -0.37 -4.22
C TRP A 167 5.91 0.94 -5.02
N SER A 168 6.48 2.00 -4.42
CA SER A 168 6.63 3.32 -5.05
C SER A 168 7.94 3.46 -5.82
N PHE A 169 7.89 4.12 -6.98
CA PHE A 169 9.10 4.48 -7.73
C PHE A 169 8.91 5.69 -8.64
N ASP A 170 10.02 6.36 -8.95
CA ASP A 170 10.14 7.37 -10.01
C ASP A 170 11.54 7.25 -10.60
N TRP A 171 11.63 6.62 -11.77
CA TRP A 171 12.87 6.25 -12.46
C TRP A 171 12.96 6.96 -13.80
N ASP A 172 14.18 7.27 -14.21
CA ASP A 172 14.48 7.58 -15.61
C ASP A 172 15.18 6.36 -16.23
N ILE A 173 14.61 5.84 -17.32
CA ILE A 173 15.18 4.77 -18.13
C ILE A 173 15.31 5.29 -19.56
N ASP A 174 16.55 5.57 -19.99
CA ASP A 174 16.88 6.03 -21.34
C ASP A 174 16.10 7.27 -21.84
N GLY A 175 15.76 8.19 -20.92
CA GLY A 175 14.98 9.40 -21.22
C GLY A 175 13.47 9.18 -21.19
N VAL A 176 13.01 8.06 -20.64
CA VAL A 176 11.62 7.78 -20.30
C VAL A 176 11.49 7.80 -18.80
N ARG A 177 10.67 8.73 -18.28
CA ARG A 177 10.35 8.78 -16.85
C ARG A 177 9.23 7.78 -16.58
N LEU A 178 9.51 6.77 -15.77
CA LEU A 178 8.54 5.80 -15.29
C LEU A 178 8.25 6.08 -13.83
N ARG A 179 6.99 6.16 -13.46
CA ARG A 179 6.61 6.38 -12.06
C ARG A 179 5.43 5.53 -11.64
N ARG A 180 5.43 5.12 -10.38
CA ARG A 180 4.27 4.57 -9.70
C ARG A 180 4.11 5.33 -8.39
N GLU A 181 3.02 6.08 -8.34
CA GLU A 181 2.55 6.84 -7.18
C GLU A 181 1.02 6.75 -7.12
N GLU A 182 0.46 6.77 -5.91
CA GLU A 182 -0.98 6.79 -5.67
C GLU A 182 -1.30 7.95 -4.75
N ASN A 183 -2.39 8.66 -5.05
CA ASN A 183 -2.80 9.89 -4.37
C ASN A 183 -3.80 9.64 -3.21
N ILE A 184 -3.84 8.42 -2.67
CA ILE A 184 -4.79 8.03 -1.60
C ILE A 184 -4.01 7.76 -0.31
N ASP A 185 -3.44 8.81 0.25
CA ASP A 185 -2.43 8.77 1.31
C ASP A 185 -2.75 7.76 2.43
N SER A 186 -3.92 7.85 3.06
CA SER A 186 -4.16 7.11 4.30
C SER A 186 -4.35 5.61 4.15
N PHE A 187 -4.87 5.14 3.01
CA PHE A 187 -5.02 3.70 2.77
C PHE A 187 -3.71 3.07 2.32
N ILE A 188 -2.90 3.81 1.57
CA ILE A 188 -1.53 3.42 1.23
C ILE A 188 -0.73 3.22 2.51
N GLU A 189 -0.79 4.18 3.44
CA GLU A 189 -0.15 4.06 4.74
C GLU A 189 -0.60 2.81 5.53
N ALA A 190 -1.89 2.49 5.46
CA ALA A 190 -2.43 1.29 6.12
C ALA A 190 -1.99 -0.01 5.43
N MET A 191 -1.94 -0.04 4.10
CA MET A 191 -1.41 -1.18 3.33
C MET A 191 0.08 -1.37 3.61
N ASN A 192 0.83 -0.27 3.66
CA ASN A 192 2.24 -0.27 4.04
C ASN A 192 2.42 -0.79 5.47
N ASN A 193 1.59 -0.35 6.41
CA ASN A 193 1.62 -0.84 7.78
C ASN A 193 1.34 -2.34 7.87
N ARG A 194 0.33 -2.82 7.13
CA ARG A 194 0.00 -4.24 7.02
C ARG A 194 1.15 -5.06 6.42
N LEU A 195 1.88 -4.48 5.46
CA LEU A 195 3.08 -5.10 4.88
C LEU A 195 4.20 -5.23 5.92
N ILE A 196 4.53 -4.16 6.65
CA ILE A 196 5.63 -4.17 7.63
C ILE A 196 5.29 -4.94 8.91
N GLU A 197 4.01 -5.27 9.16
CA GLU A 197 3.60 -6.28 10.15
C GLU A 197 4.19 -7.68 9.85
N ALA A 198 4.86 -7.87 8.71
CA ALA A 198 5.63 -9.07 8.43
C ALA A 198 6.91 -9.17 9.28
N VAL A 199 7.45 -8.04 9.76
CA VAL A 199 8.72 -7.98 10.52
C VAL A 199 8.65 -7.11 11.77
N THR A 200 7.51 -6.45 12.01
CA THR A 200 7.28 -5.58 13.17
C THR A 200 5.92 -5.85 13.81
N ASP A 201 5.74 -5.47 15.07
CA ASP A 201 4.44 -5.44 15.75
C ASP A 201 3.76 -4.06 15.64
N ASP A 202 3.88 -3.38 14.49
CA ASP A 202 3.27 -2.05 14.31
C ASP A 202 1.74 -2.10 14.39
N LYS A 203 1.15 -1.20 15.19
CA LYS A 203 -0.30 -0.98 15.33
C LYS A 203 -0.72 0.44 14.96
N SER A 204 0.17 1.25 14.40
CA SER A 204 -0.15 2.53 13.78
C SER A 204 -1.18 2.31 12.67
N TYR A 205 -2.03 3.31 12.41
CA TYR A 205 -3.16 3.21 11.48
C TYR A 205 -4.17 2.09 11.82
N SER A 206 -4.28 1.70 13.10
CA SER A 206 -5.15 0.60 13.55
C SER A 206 -6.60 0.65 13.05
N ALA A 207 -7.16 1.84 12.82
CA ALA A 207 -8.53 1.98 12.34
C ALA A 207 -8.64 1.79 10.82
N GLU A 208 -7.67 2.29 10.07
CA GLU A 208 -7.51 2.01 8.65
C GLU A 208 -7.22 0.52 8.44
N SER A 209 -6.32 -0.08 9.22
CA SER A 209 -6.04 -1.52 9.19
C SER A 209 -7.28 -2.37 9.50
N ALA A 210 -8.11 -1.97 10.47
CA ALA A 210 -9.39 -2.65 10.72
C ALA A 210 -10.37 -2.53 9.54
N SER A 211 -10.31 -1.42 8.80
CA SER A 211 -11.11 -1.24 7.58
C SER A 211 -10.58 -2.11 6.44
N LEU A 212 -9.26 -2.25 6.30
CA LEU A 212 -8.62 -3.19 5.38
C LEU A 212 -8.97 -4.64 5.73
N ASP A 213 -8.99 -5.02 7.01
CA ASP A 213 -9.36 -6.37 7.46
C ASP A 213 -10.78 -6.73 7.05
N ILE A 214 -11.71 -5.77 7.18
CA ILE A 214 -13.09 -5.95 6.72
C ILE A 214 -13.13 -6.10 5.21
N LEU A 215 -12.48 -5.21 4.44
CA LEU A 215 -12.42 -5.32 2.98
C LEU A 215 -11.85 -6.68 2.56
N SER A 216 -10.72 -7.10 3.15
CA SER A 216 -10.06 -8.37 2.86
C SER A 216 -10.94 -9.58 3.21
N ALA A 217 -11.76 -9.49 4.26
CA ALA A 217 -12.66 -10.58 4.66
C ALA A 217 -13.81 -10.81 3.68
N PHE A 218 -14.19 -9.79 2.94
CA PHE A 218 -15.34 -9.82 2.04
C PHE A 218 -14.98 -9.76 0.57
N VAL A 219 -13.75 -9.40 0.25
CA VAL A 219 -13.27 -9.14 -1.11
C VAL A 219 -11.96 -9.92 -1.29
N PRO A 220 -12.01 -11.11 -1.89
CA PRO A 220 -10.85 -12.01 -1.95
C PRO A 220 -9.63 -11.42 -2.67
N SER A 221 -9.83 -10.46 -3.58
CA SER A 221 -8.75 -9.77 -4.29
C SER A 221 -8.10 -8.65 -3.48
N PHE A 222 -8.74 -8.18 -2.40
CA PHE A 222 -8.23 -7.08 -1.59
C PHE A 222 -7.13 -7.58 -0.62
N THR A 223 -5.97 -7.88 -1.20
CA THR A 223 -4.83 -8.49 -0.49
C THR A 223 -3.55 -7.70 -0.71
N ILE A 224 -2.56 -7.91 0.16
CA ILE A 224 -1.23 -7.29 0.03
C ILE A 224 -0.50 -7.76 -1.23
N GLN A 225 -0.69 -9.01 -1.64
CA GLN A 225 -0.11 -9.52 -2.89
C GLN A 225 -0.72 -8.85 -4.12
N GLU A 226 -2.04 -8.69 -4.16
CA GLU A 226 -2.68 -8.05 -5.31
C GLU A 226 -2.36 -6.56 -5.36
N TYR A 227 -2.29 -5.90 -4.20
CA TYR A 227 -1.81 -4.52 -4.09
C TYR A 227 -0.43 -4.32 -4.72
N SER A 228 0.52 -5.23 -4.48
CA SER A 228 1.85 -5.15 -5.08
C SER A 228 1.84 -5.17 -6.61
N LYS A 229 0.82 -5.81 -7.20
CA LYS A 229 0.67 -5.97 -8.66
C LYS A 229 -0.05 -4.79 -9.29
N THR A 230 -1.20 -4.42 -8.75
CA THR A 230 -2.14 -3.52 -9.44
C THR A 230 -2.34 -2.18 -8.75
N GLY A 231 -1.79 -1.98 -7.55
CA GLY A 231 -2.05 -0.79 -6.73
C GLY A 231 -3.46 -0.74 -6.12
N LEU A 232 -3.67 0.19 -5.19
CA LEU A 232 -4.94 0.38 -4.48
C LEU A 232 -6.07 0.82 -5.40
N THR A 233 -5.79 1.64 -6.41
CA THR A 233 -6.79 2.14 -7.35
C THR A 233 -7.53 0.99 -8.03
N ASN A 234 -6.79 0.02 -8.57
CA ASN A 234 -7.40 -1.16 -9.18
C ASN A 234 -8.11 -2.06 -8.16
N LEU A 235 -7.61 -2.15 -6.93
CA LEU A 235 -8.34 -2.86 -5.86
C LEU A 235 -9.69 -2.20 -5.57
N ILE A 236 -9.74 -0.87 -5.56
CA ILE A 236 -10.96 -0.08 -5.40
C ILE A 236 -11.89 -0.26 -6.60
N ASP A 237 -11.36 -0.26 -7.83
CA ASP A 237 -12.18 -0.48 -9.02
C ASP A 237 -12.79 -1.89 -9.03
N ASN A 238 -12.02 -2.90 -8.64
CA ASN A 238 -12.52 -4.28 -8.48
C ASN A 238 -13.62 -4.36 -7.41
N LEU A 239 -13.50 -3.61 -6.31
CA LEU A 239 -14.56 -3.46 -5.31
C LEU A 239 -15.84 -2.88 -5.93
N ILE A 240 -15.72 -1.83 -6.74
CA ILE A 240 -16.85 -1.19 -7.42
C ILE A 240 -17.50 -2.16 -8.41
N VAL A 241 -16.72 -2.96 -9.15
CA VAL A 241 -17.25 -3.98 -10.07
C VAL A 241 -17.99 -5.08 -9.30
N GLU A 242 -17.44 -5.58 -8.19
CA GLU A 242 -18.02 -6.71 -7.46
C GLU A 242 -19.28 -6.34 -6.65
N PHE A 243 -19.33 -5.12 -6.12
CA PHE A 243 -20.41 -4.65 -5.23
C PHE A 243 -21.30 -3.55 -5.84
N GLY A 244 -20.99 -3.07 -7.05
CA GLY A 244 -21.73 -2.00 -7.73
C GLY A 244 -21.73 -0.68 -6.95
N GLY A 245 -22.81 0.11 -7.07
CA GLY A 245 -22.94 1.40 -6.36
C GLY A 245 -22.85 1.32 -4.83
N LYS A 246 -22.87 0.12 -4.23
CA LYS A 246 -22.71 -0.11 -2.78
C LYS A 246 -21.24 -0.09 -2.34
N ALA A 247 -20.29 -0.27 -3.28
CA ALA A 247 -18.87 -0.05 -3.00
C ALA A 247 -18.61 1.40 -2.59
N ASN A 248 -19.33 2.36 -3.19
CA ASN A 248 -19.22 3.77 -2.82
C ASN A 248 -19.62 4.02 -1.35
N ILE A 249 -20.58 3.25 -0.81
CA ILE A 249 -20.99 3.37 0.61
C ILE A 249 -19.86 2.87 1.52
N VAL A 250 -19.27 1.71 1.20
CA VAL A 250 -18.13 1.15 1.95
C VAL A 250 -16.93 2.09 1.88
N LEU A 251 -16.56 2.56 0.70
CA LEU A 251 -15.43 3.49 0.48
C LEU A 251 -15.66 4.83 1.18
N SER A 252 -16.87 5.40 1.10
CA SER A 252 -17.23 6.64 1.79
C SER A 252 -17.17 6.49 3.31
N HIS A 253 -17.65 5.36 3.84
CA HIS A 253 -17.57 5.08 5.29
C HIS A 253 -16.15 4.89 5.77
N ILE A 254 -15.29 4.22 4.99
CA ILE A 254 -13.90 4.07 5.37
C ILE A 254 -13.18 5.41 5.30
N GLN A 255 -13.38 6.21 4.24
CA GLN A 255 -12.88 7.59 4.16
C GLN A 255 -13.34 8.44 5.36
N GLU A 256 -14.60 8.28 5.79
CA GLU A 256 -15.14 8.99 6.95
C GLU A 256 -14.51 8.52 8.27
N ILE A 257 -14.26 7.22 8.45
CA ILE A 257 -13.54 6.66 9.61
C ILE A 257 -12.11 7.19 9.64
N THR A 258 -11.40 7.17 8.52
CA THR A 258 -10.04 7.69 8.38
C THR A 258 -9.98 9.19 8.66
N TYR A 259 -10.91 9.97 8.10
CA TYR A 259 -11.02 11.40 8.37
C TYR A 259 -11.29 11.67 9.87
N LYS A 260 -12.21 10.94 10.49
CA LYS A 260 -12.52 11.05 11.92
C LYS A 260 -11.35 10.72 12.83
N ASN A 261 -10.53 9.73 12.48
CA ASN A 261 -9.36 9.37 13.29
C ASN A 261 -8.20 10.35 13.11
N ARG A 262 -8.01 10.89 11.90
CA ARG A 262 -6.95 11.85 11.59
C ARG A 262 -7.21 13.26 12.13
N TYR A 263 -8.48 13.66 12.22
CA TYR A 263 -8.90 15.02 12.63
C TYR A 263 -9.76 15.06 13.90
N GLY A 264 -9.77 13.97 14.67
CA GLY A 264 -10.75 13.67 15.72
C GLY A 264 -10.84 14.65 16.87
N ASN A 265 -11.64 15.71 16.69
CA ASN A 265 -12.44 16.32 17.74
C ASN A 265 -13.86 16.73 17.28
N SER A 266 -14.36 16.17 16.18
CA SER A 266 -15.70 16.45 15.68
C SER A 266 -16.60 15.22 15.79
N ASN A 267 -17.46 15.22 16.82
CA ASN A 267 -18.59 14.31 16.93
C ASN A 267 -19.53 14.52 15.74
N ILE A 268 -19.80 13.47 14.95
CA ILE A 268 -20.88 13.51 13.95
C ILE A 268 -22.18 13.11 14.63
N SER A 269 -23.12 14.04 14.62
CA SER A 269 -24.47 13.85 15.10
C SER A 269 -25.29 13.19 13.98
N LEU A 270 -25.78 11.98 14.23
CA LEU A 270 -26.70 11.26 13.33
C LEU A 270 -28.01 12.03 13.06
N LYS A 271 -28.30 13.03 13.89
CA LYS A 271 -29.40 13.97 13.69
C LYS A 271 -29.19 14.91 12.50
N ASP A 272 -27.94 15.17 12.13
CA ASP A 272 -27.56 16.13 11.09
C ASP A 272 -27.26 15.45 9.73
N HIS A 273 -27.24 14.11 9.70
CA HIS A 273 -27.00 13.31 8.49
C HIS A 273 -28.04 12.16 8.37
N PRO A 274 -29.34 12.49 8.21
CA PRO A 274 -30.43 11.49 8.22
C PRO A 274 -30.37 10.49 7.06
N VAL A 275 -29.74 10.85 5.93
CA VAL A 275 -29.50 9.94 4.79
C VAL A 275 -28.75 8.66 5.22
N LEU A 276 -27.89 8.75 6.23
CA LEU A 276 -27.14 7.60 6.73
C LEU A 276 -28.01 6.60 7.50
N ILE A 277 -29.18 7.03 8.00
CA ILE A 277 -30.14 6.16 8.69
C ILE A 277 -31.05 5.45 7.67
N ASP A 278 -31.45 6.16 6.61
CA ASP A 278 -32.32 5.64 5.56
C ASP A 278 -31.64 4.57 4.68
N GLU A 279 -30.30 4.51 4.66
CA GLU A 279 -29.55 3.46 3.96
C GLU A 279 -29.27 2.22 4.83
N LEU A 280 -29.55 2.28 6.14
CA LEU A 280 -29.32 1.19 7.10
C LEU A 280 -30.60 0.38 7.44
N PHE A 281 -31.78 0.85 7.05
CA PHE A 281 -33.08 0.21 7.31
C PHE A 281 -34.02 0.28 6.09
#